data_AF-A0A925QH01-F1
#
_entry.id   AF-A0A925QH01-F1
#
_cell.length_a   1.000
_cell.length_b   1.000
_cell.length_c   1.000
_cell.angle_alpha   90.00
_cell.angle_beta   90.00
_cell.angle_gamma   90.00
#
_symmetry.space_group_name_H-M   'P 1'
#
loop_
_entity.id
_entity.type
_entity.pdbx_description
1 polymer ?
#
loop_
_entity_poly.entity_id
_entity_poly.type
_entity_poly.pdbx_seq_one_letter_code
_entity_poly.pdbx_strand_id
1 'polypeptide(L)'
;MKLYKIIGIATLLLFSNLAHAQCTDKVSRPQLEPGMFVWGTMKGEVKTYVAQIITAGKTDFICEFLHSRSAYSFDNLTVLASNKKNMQALVESNVGGKYKKGTAFDLVAFIPYPEGCNFKMKEDFGPETCISTFTGGKSFLGLLSRKNGVLSVNYLHSNSTYTFNEDWTVKTVKNGTYKVGDKVSTVYAAMVELNN
;
A
#
# COMPACT_ATOMS: atom_id res chain seq x y z
N MET A 1 -28.51 -14.90 -63.17
CA MET A 1 -27.04 -15.04 -63.03
C MET A 1 -26.57 -13.94 -62.08
N LYS A 2 -26.38 -14.25 -60.79
CA LYS A 2 -25.08 -14.49 -60.14
C LYS A 2 -23.99 -13.49 -60.57
N LEU A 3 -23.53 -12.61 -59.67
CA LEU A 3 -22.24 -12.73 -58.96
C LEU A 3 -22.00 -11.56 -57.97
N TYR A 4 -21.95 -11.91 -56.68
CA TYR A 4 -21.12 -11.45 -55.54
C TYR A 4 -20.83 -9.95 -55.26
N LYS A 5 -21.19 -9.51 -54.04
CA LYS A 5 -20.31 -9.17 -52.87
C LYS A 5 -19.35 -8.01 -53.18
N ILE A 6 -19.35 -6.93 -52.39
CA ILE A 6 -18.68 -6.90 -51.08
C ILE A 6 -19.51 -6.06 -50.09
N ILE A 7 -19.83 -6.72 -48.97
CA ILE A 7 -20.43 -6.12 -47.77
C ILE A 7 -19.32 -5.31 -47.09
N GLY A 8 -19.45 -3.99 -47.13
CA GLY A 8 -18.64 -3.09 -46.34
C GLY A 8 -19.24 -2.89 -44.95
N ILE A 9 -18.35 -2.60 -44.01
CA ILE A 9 -18.59 -2.24 -42.60
C ILE A 9 -18.68 -3.46 -41.68
N ALA A 10 -17.50 -3.89 -41.25
CA ALA A 10 -17.27 -4.55 -39.99
C ALA A 10 -17.80 -3.67 -38.85
N THR A 11 -19.03 -3.90 -38.41
CA THR A 11 -19.49 -3.40 -37.12
C THR A 11 -18.91 -4.30 -36.05
N LEU A 12 -17.72 -3.90 -35.63
CA LEU A 12 -16.99 -4.31 -34.45
C LEU A 12 -17.87 -4.10 -33.20
N LEU A 13 -18.84 -4.98 -32.97
CA LEU A 13 -19.47 -5.16 -31.66
C LEU A 13 -18.55 -6.03 -30.80
N LEU A 14 -17.32 -5.55 -30.60
CA LEU A 14 -16.63 -5.81 -29.36
C LEU A 14 -17.44 -5.05 -28.32
N PHE A 15 -18.38 -5.74 -27.67
CA PHE A 15 -18.80 -5.35 -26.35
C PHE A 15 -17.51 -5.22 -25.55
N SER A 16 -17.12 -3.97 -25.35
CA SER A 16 -16.14 -3.57 -24.38
C SER A 16 -16.60 -4.20 -23.07
N ASN A 17 -15.95 -5.29 -22.71
CA ASN A 17 -15.83 -5.71 -21.33
C ASN A 17 -15.17 -4.53 -20.62
N LEU A 18 -15.98 -3.56 -20.19
CA LEU A 18 -15.69 -2.73 -19.03
C LEU A 18 -15.80 -3.68 -17.82
N ALA A 19 -14.93 -4.70 -17.81
CA ALA A 19 -14.42 -5.20 -16.56
C ALA A 19 -13.80 -3.96 -15.91
N HIS A 20 -14.47 -3.44 -14.88
CA HIS A 20 -13.75 -2.67 -13.88
C HIS A 20 -12.63 -3.62 -13.47
N ALA A 21 -11.42 -3.40 -13.98
CA ALA A 21 -10.26 -4.14 -13.51
C ALA A 21 -10.15 -3.76 -12.04
N GLN A 22 -10.68 -4.62 -11.16
CA GLN A 22 -10.40 -4.54 -9.74
C GLN A 22 -8.89 -4.56 -9.63
N CYS A 23 -8.34 -3.53 -8.99
CA CYS A 23 -6.90 -3.37 -8.85
C CYS A 23 -6.33 -4.68 -8.30
N THR A 24 -5.25 -5.20 -8.88
CA THR A 24 -4.67 -6.43 -8.36
C THR A 24 -4.06 -6.18 -6.98
N ASP A 25 -4.35 -7.05 -6.00
CA ASP A 25 -3.83 -6.88 -4.63
C ASP A 25 -2.31 -7.00 -4.55
N LYS A 26 -1.66 -7.44 -5.64
CA LYS A 26 -0.24 -7.77 -5.68
C LYS A 26 0.39 -7.27 -6.97
N VAL A 27 1.66 -6.91 -6.87
CA VAL A 27 2.52 -6.56 -7.99
C VAL A 27 3.88 -7.21 -7.80
N SER A 28 4.42 -7.74 -8.89
CA SER A 28 5.72 -8.39 -8.87
C SER A 28 6.82 -7.40 -9.24
N ARG A 29 7.91 -7.37 -8.48
CA ARG A 29 9.03 -6.44 -8.66
C ARG A 29 10.38 -7.15 -8.52
N PRO A 30 11.42 -6.73 -9.25
CA PRO A 30 12.75 -7.33 -9.09
C PRO A 30 13.45 -6.90 -7.78
N GLN A 31 13.08 -5.76 -7.22
CA GLN A 31 13.67 -5.20 -6.00
C GLN A 31 12.72 -4.19 -5.34
N LEU A 32 13.08 -3.74 -4.14
CA LEU A 32 12.44 -2.61 -3.49
C LEU A 32 12.77 -1.29 -4.20
N GLU A 33 11.88 -0.31 -4.07
CA GLU A 33 12.01 1.01 -4.71
C GLU A 33 11.67 2.14 -3.72
N PRO A 34 12.28 3.34 -3.88
CA PRO A 34 11.86 4.53 -3.15
C PRO A 34 10.36 4.81 -3.26
N GLY A 35 9.75 5.25 -2.15
CA GLY A 35 8.32 5.54 -2.07
C GLY A 35 7.44 4.34 -1.72
N MET A 36 7.98 3.12 -1.75
CA MET A 36 7.30 1.95 -1.18
C MET A 36 7.17 2.08 0.35
N PHE A 37 6.15 1.43 0.90
CA PHE A 37 5.90 1.32 2.33
C PHE A 37 6.23 -0.08 2.80
N VAL A 38 6.88 -0.21 3.95
CA VAL A 38 7.10 -1.49 4.60
C VAL A 38 6.28 -1.56 5.87
N TRP A 39 5.65 -2.70 6.11
CA TRP A 39 4.95 -3.04 7.34
C TRP A 39 5.54 -4.30 7.93
N GLY A 40 5.87 -4.28 9.22
CA GLY A 40 6.62 -5.38 9.81
C GLY A 40 6.85 -5.27 11.30
N THR A 41 7.59 -6.23 11.84
CA THR A 41 7.94 -6.33 13.26
C THR A 41 9.45 -6.48 13.43
N MET A 42 9.98 -5.80 14.43
CA MET A 42 11.36 -6.02 14.86
C MET A 42 11.44 -7.28 15.72
N LYS A 43 12.53 -8.04 15.60
CA LYS A 43 12.72 -9.29 16.36
C LYS A 43 12.57 -9.05 17.86
N GLY A 44 11.71 -9.85 18.49
CA GLY A 44 11.43 -9.77 19.93
C GLY A 44 10.36 -8.74 20.32
N GLU A 45 9.71 -8.10 19.35
CA GLU A 45 8.61 -7.16 19.59
C GLU A 45 7.27 -7.76 19.13
N VAL A 46 6.20 -7.45 19.85
CA VAL A 46 4.81 -7.72 19.41
C VAL A 46 4.27 -6.56 18.57
N LYS A 47 4.87 -5.37 18.72
CA LYS A 47 4.45 -4.15 18.05
C LYS A 47 4.83 -4.18 16.57
N THR A 48 3.88 -3.82 15.71
CA THR A 48 4.08 -3.58 14.29
C THR A 48 4.52 -2.15 14.03
N TYR A 49 5.23 -1.98 12.92
CA TYR A 49 5.75 -0.71 12.46
C TYR A 49 5.42 -0.51 10.98
N VAL A 50 5.27 0.76 10.59
CA VAL A 50 5.19 1.15 9.19
C VAL A 50 6.27 2.19 8.92
N ALA A 51 7.02 1.99 7.85
CA ALA A 51 8.06 2.90 7.39
C ALA A 51 7.94 3.13 5.88
N GLN A 52 8.45 4.26 5.40
CA GLN A 52 8.55 4.56 3.98
C GLN A 52 9.99 4.40 3.53
N ILE A 53 10.21 3.68 2.45
CA ILE A 53 11.52 3.50 1.82
C ILE A 53 11.93 4.81 1.15
N ILE A 54 13.10 5.31 1.53
CA ILE A 54 13.71 6.54 1.03
C ILE A 54 14.70 6.21 -0.09
N THR A 55 15.52 5.18 0.11
CA THR A 55 16.46 4.65 -0.87
C THR A 55 16.43 3.13 -0.82
N ALA A 56 16.67 2.47 -1.96
CA ALA A 56 16.75 1.02 -2.05
C ALA A 56 17.83 0.61 -3.06
N GLY A 57 18.66 -0.35 -2.66
CA GLY A 57 19.51 -1.13 -3.55
C GLY A 57 18.94 -2.55 -3.70
N LYS A 58 19.80 -3.50 -4.09
CA LYS A 58 19.38 -4.88 -4.32
C LYS A 58 19.15 -5.65 -3.02
N THR A 59 20.02 -5.44 -2.03
CA THR A 59 20.06 -6.19 -0.77
C THR A 59 19.95 -5.29 0.46
N ASP A 60 19.90 -3.98 0.25
CA ASP A 60 19.90 -2.94 1.27
C ASP A 60 18.85 -1.87 0.97
N PHE A 61 18.38 -1.19 2.00
CA PHE A 61 17.47 -0.06 1.86
C PHE A 61 17.49 0.81 3.10
N ILE A 62 17.12 2.08 2.93
CA ILE A 62 16.92 3.04 4.02
C ILE A 62 15.44 3.37 4.07
N CYS A 63 14.85 3.36 5.27
CA CYS A 63 13.47 3.79 5.48
C CYS A 63 13.32 4.73 6.69
N GLU A 64 12.34 5.63 6.61
CA GLU A 64 11.89 6.46 7.74
C GLU A 64 10.65 5.82 8.38
N PHE A 65 10.74 5.51 9.67
CA PHE A 65 9.59 5.05 10.46
C PHE A 65 8.64 6.22 10.71
N LEU A 66 7.41 6.11 10.22
CA LEU A 66 6.50 7.24 10.09
C LEU A 66 6.16 7.89 11.42
N HIS A 67 6.07 7.11 12.50
CA HIS A 67 5.68 7.59 13.83
C HIS A 67 6.84 8.19 14.63
N SER A 68 8.00 7.52 14.67
CA SER A 68 9.17 8.00 15.43
C SER A 68 10.03 9.00 14.66
N ARG A 69 9.87 9.08 13.33
CA ARG A 69 10.78 9.79 12.40
C ARG A 69 12.23 9.28 12.45
N SER A 70 12.45 8.12 13.05
CA SER A 70 13.75 7.48 13.08
C SER A 70 14.04 6.88 11.71
N ALA A 71 15.23 7.11 11.19
CA ALA A 71 15.70 6.48 9.97
C ALA A 71 16.52 5.23 10.31
N TYR A 72 16.31 4.15 9.57
CA TYR A 72 17.12 2.93 9.67
C TYR A 72 17.66 2.57 8.30
N SER A 73 18.94 2.20 8.26
CA SER A 73 19.53 1.48 7.14
C SER A 73 19.45 -0.01 7.45
N PHE A 74 18.96 -0.79 6.50
CA PHE A 74 18.91 -2.23 6.57
C PHE A 74 19.79 -2.85 5.50
N ASP A 75 20.39 -3.99 5.83
CA ASP A 75 21.13 -4.84 4.90
C ASP A 75 20.57 -6.28 4.92
N ASN A 76 21.18 -7.15 4.11
CA ASN A 76 20.84 -8.58 4.07
C ASN A 76 19.35 -8.86 3.84
N LEU A 77 18.71 -8.11 2.93
CA LEU A 77 17.34 -8.37 2.53
C LEU A 77 17.22 -9.77 1.93
N THR A 78 16.38 -10.60 2.55
CA THR A 78 16.11 -11.99 2.15
C THR A 78 14.62 -12.24 2.08
N VAL A 79 14.20 -13.10 1.14
CA VAL A 79 12.82 -13.55 1.02
C VAL A 79 12.64 -14.82 1.87
N LEU A 80 11.75 -14.76 2.87
CA LEU A 80 11.57 -15.82 3.87
C LEU A 80 10.64 -16.96 3.43
N ALA A 81 9.77 -16.74 2.45
CA ALA A 81 8.71 -17.67 2.10
C ALA A 81 8.66 -17.96 0.59
N SER A 82 8.15 -19.15 0.24
CA SER A 82 7.90 -19.57 -1.15
C SER A 82 6.96 -18.62 -1.92
N ASN A 83 6.18 -17.82 -1.18
CA ASN A 83 5.24 -16.86 -1.74
C ASN A 83 5.85 -15.49 -2.11
N LYS A 84 7.17 -15.30 -1.95
CA LYS A 84 7.92 -14.10 -2.36
C LYS A 84 7.52 -12.77 -1.69
N LYS A 85 6.73 -12.80 -0.61
CA LYS A 85 6.17 -11.58 0.05
C LYS A 85 6.85 -11.23 1.36
N ASN A 86 7.03 -12.25 2.18
CA ASN A 86 7.62 -12.08 3.50
C ASN A 86 9.11 -11.96 3.30
N MET A 87 9.66 -10.87 3.81
CA MET A 87 11.08 -10.56 3.73
C MET A 87 11.63 -10.38 5.13
N GLN A 88 12.94 -10.53 5.26
CA GLN A 88 13.69 -10.15 6.45
C GLN A 88 14.91 -9.34 6.04
N ALA A 89 15.22 -8.31 6.81
CA ALA A 89 16.46 -7.58 6.70
C ALA A 89 17.04 -7.32 8.10
N LEU A 90 18.32 -6.99 8.18
CA LEU A 90 18.99 -6.70 9.44
C LEU A 90 19.28 -5.21 9.54
N VAL A 91 19.09 -4.63 10.73
CA VAL A 91 19.52 -3.25 10.98
C VAL A 91 21.03 -3.17 10.78
N GLU A 92 21.49 -2.28 9.92
CA GLU A 92 22.90 -1.96 9.73
C GLU A 92 23.28 -0.72 10.55
N SER A 93 22.46 0.32 10.47
CA SER A 93 22.62 1.57 11.22
C SER A 93 21.28 2.29 11.43
N ASN A 94 21.25 3.28 12.32
CA ASN A 94 20.06 4.09 12.54
C ASN A 94 20.39 5.51 13.00
N VAL A 95 19.45 6.42 12.79
CA VAL A 95 19.44 7.78 13.34
C VAL A 95 18.13 7.98 14.12
N GLY A 96 18.24 8.28 15.41
CA GLY A 96 17.09 8.48 16.30
C GLY A 96 16.30 7.20 16.60
N GLY A 97 16.85 6.04 16.26
CA GLY A 97 16.27 4.72 16.50
C GLY A 97 16.78 4.07 17.79
N LYS A 98 16.05 3.05 18.25
CA LYS A 98 16.43 2.24 19.44
C LYS A 98 17.02 0.87 19.09
N TYR A 99 16.82 0.38 17.86
CA TYR A 99 17.26 -0.96 17.48
C TYR A 99 18.73 -0.96 17.07
N LYS A 100 19.49 -1.91 17.63
CA LYS A 100 20.93 -2.03 17.40
C LYS A 100 21.21 -2.76 16.09
N LYS A 101 22.43 -2.58 15.57
CA LYS A 101 22.94 -3.35 14.43
C LYS A 101 22.73 -4.86 14.64
N GLY A 102 22.32 -5.57 13.59
CA GLY A 102 21.99 -6.99 13.59
C GLY A 102 20.58 -7.35 14.09
N THR A 103 19.77 -6.36 14.50
CA THR A 103 18.37 -6.62 14.84
C THR A 103 17.59 -6.96 13.56
N ALA A 104 16.94 -8.11 13.53
CA ALA A 104 16.13 -8.50 12.37
C ALA A 104 14.79 -7.74 12.33
N PHE A 105 14.38 -7.40 11.11
CA PHE A 105 13.10 -6.79 10.80
C PHE A 105 12.38 -7.66 9.77
N ASP A 106 11.31 -8.31 10.21
CA ASP A 106 10.44 -9.12 9.35
C ASP A 106 9.39 -8.20 8.75
N LEU A 107 9.28 -8.18 7.43
CA LEU A 107 8.54 -7.15 6.72
C LEU A 107 7.81 -7.66 5.46
N VAL A 108 6.79 -6.91 5.07
CA VAL A 108 6.12 -6.97 3.78
C VAL A 108 6.14 -5.56 3.18
N ALA A 109 6.37 -5.46 1.87
CA ALA A 109 6.38 -4.17 1.17
C ALA A 109 5.08 -3.96 0.40
N PHE A 110 4.72 -2.69 0.26
CA PHE A 110 3.53 -2.20 -0.43
C PHE A 110 3.91 -1.01 -1.29
N ILE A 111 3.28 -0.87 -2.44
CA ILE A 111 3.47 0.27 -3.34
C ILE A 111 2.12 0.92 -3.64
N PRO A 112 2.01 2.26 -3.70
CA PRO A 112 0.87 2.91 -4.32
C PRO A 112 0.59 2.29 -5.68
N TYR A 113 -0.67 1.98 -5.97
CA TYR A 113 -1.02 1.33 -7.24
C TYR A 113 -0.57 2.24 -8.41
N PRO A 114 0.36 1.77 -9.27
CA PRO A 114 1.07 2.64 -10.21
C PRO A 114 0.15 3.24 -11.29
N GLU A 115 -1.01 2.64 -11.52
CA GLU A 115 -1.99 3.09 -12.53
C GLU A 115 -3.11 3.97 -11.95
N GLY A 116 -3.00 4.42 -10.69
CA GLY A 116 -3.95 5.38 -10.10
C GLY A 116 -5.37 4.82 -9.97
N CYS A 117 -5.47 3.54 -9.61
CA CYS A 117 -6.75 2.86 -9.44
C CYS A 117 -7.64 3.64 -8.46
N ASN A 118 -8.87 3.95 -8.86
CA ASN A 118 -9.77 4.81 -8.10
C ASN A 118 -10.72 3.96 -7.24
N PHE A 119 -10.90 4.35 -5.97
CA PHE A 119 -11.91 3.77 -5.06
C PHE A 119 -13.36 4.16 -5.41
N LYS A 120 -13.67 4.44 -6.68
CA LYS A 120 -15.04 4.77 -7.12
C LYS A 120 -15.89 3.49 -7.17
N MET A 121 -16.22 2.94 -6.01
CA MET A 121 -16.99 1.71 -5.86
C MET A 121 -18.38 2.02 -5.29
N LYS A 122 -19.45 1.58 -5.96
CA LYS A 122 -20.85 1.77 -5.51
C LYS A 122 -21.31 0.76 -4.45
N GLU A 123 -20.52 -0.27 -4.19
CA GLU A 123 -20.90 -1.43 -3.38
C GLU A 123 -20.00 -1.58 -2.14
N ASP A 124 -20.47 -2.35 -1.16
CA ASP A 124 -19.69 -2.71 0.03
C ASP A 124 -18.48 -3.57 -0.35
N PHE A 125 -17.36 -3.34 0.32
CA PHE A 125 -16.11 -4.06 0.07
C PHE A 125 -15.22 -4.08 1.31
N GLY A 126 -14.19 -4.93 1.28
CA GLY A 126 -13.05 -4.85 2.17
C GLY A 126 -12.70 -6.20 2.82
N PRO A 127 -11.59 -6.23 3.58
CA PRO A 127 -10.59 -5.17 3.73
C PRO A 127 -9.59 -5.11 2.56
N GLU A 128 -9.33 -3.89 2.05
CA GLU A 128 -8.36 -3.61 0.97
C GLU A 128 -7.19 -2.77 1.49
N THR A 129 -5.97 -3.00 1.02
CA THR A 129 -4.82 -2.19 1.48
C THR A 129 -4.79 -0.84 0.74
N CYS A 130 -4.59 0.24 1.49
CA CYS A 130 -4.51 1.60 0.95
C CYS A 130 -3.38 2.40 1.60
N ILE A 131 -2.92 3.43 0.91
CA ILE A 131 -2.06 4.48 1.45
C ILE A 131 -2.86 5.77 1.46
N SER A 132 -3.06 6.34 2.65
CA SER A 132 -3.74 7.62 2.83
C SER A 132 -2.76 8.71 3.21
N THR A 133 -2.87 9.89 2.59
CA THR A 133 -2.07 11.08 2.89
C THR A 133 -2.99 12.20 3.37
N PHE A 134 -2.81 12.60 4.62
CA PHE A 134 -3.53 13.75 5.17
C PHE A 134 -2.91 15.04 4.64
N THR A 135 -3.73 16.05 4.35
CA THR A 135 -3.25 17.33 3.81
C THR A 135 -2.21 17.96 4.73
N GLY A 136 -1.00 18.23 4.22
CA GLY A 136 0.12 18.76 5.02
C GLY A 136 0.72 17.77 6.03
N GLY A 137 0.26 16.51 6.02
CA GLY A 137 0.66 15.44 6.93
C GLY A 137 1.45 14.34 6.24
N LYS A 138 1.64 13.23 6.97
CA LYS A 138 2.31 12.03 6.47
C LYS A 138 1.33 11.10 5.76
N SER A 139 1.90 10.23 4.94
CA SER A 139 1.19 9.09 4.35
C SER A 139 1.21 7.89 5.30
N PHE A 140 0.13 7.13 5.34
CA PHE A 140 -0.01 5.96 6.22
C PHE A 140 -0.64 4.79 5.50
N LEU A 141 -0.14 3.59 5.78
CA LEU A 141 -0.71 2.33 5.32
C LEU A 141 -1.90 1.92 6.20
N GLY A 142 -3.02 1.54 5.59
CA GLY A 142 -4.23 1.12 6.28
C GLY A 142 -5.08 0.13 5.50
N LEU A 143 -6.06 -0.45 6.18
CA LEU A 143 -7.06 -1.34 5.64
C LEU A 143 -8.36 -0.56 5.44
N LEU A 144 -8.74 -0.35 4.18
CA LEU A 144 -9.98 0.29 3.77
C LEU A 144 -11.11 -0.73 3.67
N SER A 145 -12.28 -0.33 4.14
CA SER A 145 -13.53 -1.06 3.93
C SER A 145 -14.66 -0.07 3.65
N ARG A 146 -15.68 -0.54 2.93
CA ARG A 146 -16.98 0.13 2.81
C ARG A 146 -18.05 -0.81 3.33
N LYS A 147 -18.82 -0.36 4.32
CA LYS A 147 -19.95 -1.12 4.87
C LYS A 147 -21.15 -0.21 5.04
N ASN A 148 -22.30 -0.57 4.47
CA ASN A 148 -23.52 0.23 4.47
C ASN A 148 -23.25 1.69 4.02
N GLY A 149 -22.43 1.85 2.99
CA GLY A 149 -22.08 3.18 2.47
C GLY A 149 -21.05 3.96 3.30
N VAL A 150 -20.58 3.44 4.43
CA VAL A 150 -19.56 4.10 5.27
C VAL A 150 -18.17 3.64 4.85
N LEU A 151 -17.33 4.59 4.41
CA LEU A 151 -15.91 4.35 4.16
C LEU A 151 -15.14 4.42 5.48
N SER A 152 -14.36 3.39 5.78
CA SER A 152 -13.59 3.27 7.03
C SER A 152 -12.18 2.76 6.76
N VAL A 153 -11.18 3.43 7.32
CA VAL A 153 -9.78 2.99 7.29
C VAL A 153 -9.30 2.68 8.71
N ASN A 154 -8.78 1.46 8.89
CA ASN A 154 -8.00 1.08 10.08
C ASN A 154 -6.50 1.12 9.73
N TYR A 155 -5.72 1.96 10.39
CA TYR A 155 -4.31 2.16 10.02
C TYR A 155 -3.40 1.11 10.64
N LEU A 156 -2.45 0.53 9.89
CA LEU A 156 -1.66 -0.62 10.38
C LEU A 156 -0.57 -0.25 11.39
N HIS A 157 -0.21 1.03 11.47
CA HIS A 157 0.82 1.54 12.38
C HIS A 157 0.26 1.97 13.75
N SER A 158 -1.06 2.04 13.90
CA SER A 158 -1.73 2.52 15.11
C SER A 158 -3.10 1.88 15.24
N ASN A 159 -3.66 1.75 16.44
CA ASN A 159 -5.06 1.30 16.58
C ASN A 159 -6.06 2.43 16.22
N SER A 160 -5.69 3.31 15.30
CA SER A 160 -6.50 4.43 14.83
C SER A 160 -7.48 3.96 13.76
N THR A 161 -8.72 4.43 13.87
CA THR A 161 -9.75 4.18 12.86
C THR A 161 -10.41 5.49 12.49
N TYR A 162 -10.56 5.72 11.20
CA TYR A 162 -11.19 6.92 10.66
C TYR A 162 -12.32 6.51 9.72
N THR A 163 -13.42 7.24 9.76
CA THR A 163 -14.43 7.15 8.70
C THR A 163 -14.41 8.40 7.86
N PHE A 164 -14.82 8.26 6.59
CA PHE A 164 -14.73 9.32 5.61
C PHE A 164 -16.05 9.55 4.91
N ASN A 165 -16.28 10.80 4.52
CA ASN A 165 -17.26 11.15 3.51
C ASN A 165 -16.75 10.69 2.12
N GLU A 166 -17.62 10.68 1.11
CA GLU A 166 -17.25 10.27 -0.26
C GLU A 166 -16.19 11.18 -0.91
N ASP A 167 -16.07 12.42 -0.44
CA ASP A 167 -15.05 13.38 -0.85
C ASP A 167 -13.72 13.23 -0.08
N TRP A 168 -13.56 12.14 0.68
CA TRP A 168 -12.39 11.85 1.51
C TRP A 168 -12.11 12.87 2.61
N THR A 169 -13.14 13.56 3.08
CA THR A 169 -13.07 14.35 4.31
C THR A 169 -13.32 13.46 5.54
N VAL A 170 -12.50 13.61 6.60
CA VAL A 170 -12.67 12.85 7.85
C VAL A 170 -14.02 13.16 8.49
N LYS A 171 -14.83 12.13 8.70
CA LYS A 171 -16.14 12.19 9.34
C LYS A 171 -16.10 11.82 10.82
N THR A 172 -15.40 10.74 11.17
CA THR A 172 -15.18 10.35 12.57
C THR A 172 -13.75 9.86 12.78
N VAL A 173 -13.26 9.98 14.01
CA VAL A 173 -11.94 9.53 14.43
C VAL A 173 -12.03 8.74 15.73
N LYS A 174 -11.30 7.63 15.80
CA LYS A 174 -11.05 6.85 17.01
C LYS A 174 -9.55 6.66 17.17
N ASN A 175 -9.00 7.04 18.32
CA ASN A 175 -7.57 6.94 18.69
C ASN A 175 -6.58 7.68 17.76
N GLY A 176 -7.08 8.46 16.81
CA GLY A 176 -6.28 9.21 15.84
C GLY A 176 -6.12 10.68 16.21
N THR A 177 -5.10 11.33 15.63
CA THR A 177 -4.78 12.74 15.88
C THR A 177 -5.34 13.71 14.84
N TYR A 178 -5.66 13.23 13.63
CA TYR A 178 -6.28 14.05 12.60
C TYR A 178 -7.75 14.30 12.93
N LYS A 179 -8.22 15.52 12.66
CA LYS A 179 -9.51 16.01 13.14
C LYS A 179 -10.61 15.74 12.12
N VAL A 180 -11.85 15.72 12.61
CA VAL A 180 -13.04 15.78 11.75
C VAL A 180 -12.95 17.04 10.87
N GLY A 181 -13.20 16.88 9.57
CA GLY A 181 -13.05 17.94 8.58
C GLY A 181 -11.70 17.95 7.86
N ASP A 182 -10.69 17.23 8.34
CA ASP A 182 -9.41 17.13 7.63
C ASP A 182 -9.59 16.41 6.28
N LYS A 183 -8.91 16.92 5.24
CA LYS A 183 -8.92 16.32 3.91
C LYS A 183 -7.81 15.28 3.76
N VAL A 184 -8.16 14.18 3.11
CA VAL A 184 -7.28 13.05 2.86
C VAL A 184 -7.27 12.72 1.37
N SER A 185 -6.10 12.43 0.82
CA SER A 185 -6.01 11.67 -0.43
C SER A 185 -5.72 10.23 -0.11
N THR A 186 -6.28 9.30 -0.87
CA THR A 186 -6.00 7.88 -0.68
C THR A 186 -5.80 7.20 -2.02
N VAL A 187 -5.00 6.15 -2.02
CA VAL A 187 -4.74 5.29 -3.19
C VAL A 187 -4.71 3.83 -2.76
N TYR A 188 -5.11 2.93 -3.65
CA TYR A 188 -4.89 1.51 -3.46
C TYR A 188 -3.40 1.25 -3.28
N ALA A 189 -3.06 0.28 -2.45
CA ALA A 189 -1.70 -0.17 -2.25
C ALA A 189 -1.61 -1.66 -2.57
N ALA A 190 -0.80 -2.01 -3.56
CA ALA A 190 -0.54 -3.39 -3.91
C ALA A 190 0.62 -3.93 -3.06
N MET A 191 0.49 -5.17 -2.60
CA MET A 191 1.57 -5.89 -1.95
C MET A 191 2.65 -6.23 -2.98
N VAL A 192 3.91 -6.04 -2.62
CA VAL A 192 5.05 -6.32 -3.49
C VAL A 192 5.51 -7.76 -3.27
N GLU A 193 5.61 -8.51 -4.37
CA GLU A 193 6.27 -9.82 -4.43
C GLU A 193 7.64 -9.65 -5.11
N LEU A 194 8.73 -9.96 -4.41
CA LEU A 194 10.07 -9.86 -4.99
C LEU A 194 10.41 -11.07 -5.86
N ASN A 195 10.73 -10.83 -7.12
CA ASN A 195 11.28 -11.84 -8.02
C ASN A 195 12.79 -11.79 -8.00
N ASN A 196 13.39 -12.92 -7.63
CA ASN A 196 14.79 -13.22 -7.89
C ASN A 196 15.11 -13.17 -9.39
#